data_AF-A0A8H6V4S6-F1
#
_entry.id   AF-A0A8H6V4S6-F1
#
_cell.length_a   1.000
_cell.length_b   1.000
_cell.length_c   1.000
_cell.angle_alpha   90.00
_cell.angle_beta   90.00
_cell.angle_gamma   90.00
#
_symmetry.space_group_name_H-M   'P 1'
#
loop_
_entity.id
_entity.type
_entity.pdbx_description
1 polymer ?
#
loop_
_entity_poly.entity_id
_entity_poly.type
_entity_poly.pdbx_seq_one_letter_code
_entity_poly.pdbx_strand_id
1 'polypeptide(L)'
;MFGSLRGAGWNWRIPGLPPLPNIRSKDLETHTEGKQLTQDTPSSNLLWISFLRTARYYLLMDILKVLTMLDPYFWGLINAAPLYPLDQIYHFSPALLRLFRAVVSVLWIRTVMAYVASMVALFVSLAITVCPDLIKWTRIPLDAPWLYPPLFESFFNFKPVFDYGLEGWWGRRWHQAYRYAFSETARHFVTGNLNNKNLTRFLRHSIAFMLSGLVHFCAVHTHFVATDSVRLGALLFFMLQPLGMLFQRKLREVLFSEGSIWWRAFNLISTYAWLYLVIAPFCDEWLPLGHGRMMSRVRSVLFEDWASLRERAGSWEREDMFGSGQGRSGGRMVSRFSDPL
;
A
#
# COMPACT_ATOMS: atom_id res chain seq x y z
N MET A 1 6.55 14.81 -11.08
CA MET A 1 5.72 13.72 -11.64
C MET A 1 4.62 13.25 -10.68
N PHE A 2 4.92 12.90 -9.42
CA PHE A 2 3.93 12.35 -8.46
C PHE A 2 2.79 13.31 -8.03
N GLY A 3 3.07 14.61 -7.82
CA GLY A 3 2.02 15.60 -7.49
C GLY A 3 0.97 15.77 -8.60
N SER A 4 1.31 15.37 -9.84
CA SER A 4 0.45 15.51 -11.01
C SER A 4 -0.35 14.25 -11.34
N LEU A 5 -0.15 13.10 -10.67
CA LEU A 5 -0.79 11.83 -11.07
C LEU A 5 -2.33 11.87 -11.07
N ARG A 6 -2.92 12.85 -10.37
CA ARG A 6 -4.38 13.05 -10.29
C ARG A 6 -4.88 14.26 -11.11
N GLY A 7 -3.99 14.85 -11.91
CA GLY A 7 -4.28 16.01 -12.73
C GLY A 7 -4.51 17.28 -11.91
N ALA A 8 -3.94 17.39 -10.71
CA ALA A 8 -4.00 18.61 -9.93
C ALA A 8 -3.35 19.75 -10.73
N GLY A 9 -4.13 20.75 -11.12
CA GLY A 9 -3.68 21.85 -11.98
C GLY A 9 -3.74 21.57 -13.49
N TRP A 10 -4.37 20.47 -13.94
CA TRP A 10 -4.50 20.10 -15.35
C TRP A 10 -5.97 19.99 -15.79
N ASN A 11 -6.24 20.09 -17.09
CA ASN A 11 -7.59 19.94 -17.67
C ASN A 11 -8.18 18.52 -17.49
N TRP A 12 -7.34 17.53 -17.18
CA TRP A 12 -7.73 16.14 -16.94
C TRP A 12 -7.94 15.79 -15.45
N ARG A 13 -8.09 16.81 -14.59
CA ARG A 13 -8.29 16.67 -13.15
C ARG A 13 -9.46 15.74 -12.79
N ILE A 14 -9.22 14.81 -11.87
CA ILE A 14 -10.23 13.84 -11.44
C ILE A 14 -11.33 14.53 -10.60
N PRO A 15 -12.63 14.20 -10.80
CA PRO A 15 -13.72 14.67 -9.94
C PRO A 15 -13.51 14.28 -8.46
N GLY A 16 -13.65 15.23 -7.54
CA GLY A 16 -13.52 15.01 -6.09
C GLY A 16 -12.25 15.58 -5.46
N LEU A 17 -11.37 16.23 -6.22
CA LEU A 17 -10.26 17.01 -5.67
C LEU A 17 -10.75 18.36 -5.09
N PRO A 18 -10.05 18.95 -4.10
CA PRO A 18 -10.36 20.28 -3.57
C PRO A 18 -10.25 21.35 -4.66
N PRO A 19 -11.20 22.31 -4.76
CA PRO A 19 -11.27 23.26 -5.87
C PRO A 19 -9.94 23.99 -6.07
N LEU A 20 -9.60 24.28 -7.32
CA LEU A 20 -8.42 25.08 -7.64
C LEU A 20 -8.66 26.51 -7.16
N PRO A 21 -7.61 27.20 -6.65
CA PRO A 21 -7.71 28.62 -6.38
C PRO A 21 -8.01 29.38 -7.68
N ASN A 22 -8.76 30.48 -7.59
CA ASN A 22 -9.00 31.38 -8.72
C ASN A 22 -7.68 32.07 -9.08
N ILE A 23 -6.94 31.49 -10.01
CA ILE A 23 -5.78 32.14 -10.62
C ILE A 23 -6.37 33.21 -11.54
N ARG A 24 -6.37 34.48 -11.13
CA ARG A 24 -6.63 35.61 -12.02
C ARG A 24 -5.56 35.63 -13.11
N SER A 25 -5.79 34.91 -14.19
CA SER A 25 -5.13 35.18 -15.46
C SER A 25 -5.61 36.56 -15.90
N LYS A 26 -4.69 37.53 -15.99
CA LYS A 26 -4.98 38.87 -16.52
C LYS A 26 -5.55 38.86 -17.95
N ASP A 27 -5.53 37.72 -18.64
CA ASP A 27 -5.91 37.60 -20.05
C ASP A 27 -7.18 36.77 -20.34
N LEU A 28 -7.91 36.28 -19.33
CA LEU A 28 -9.20 35.61 -19.57
C LEU A 28 -10.22 35.95 -18.49
N GLU A 29 -11.03 36.98 -18.78
CA GLU A 29 -12.30 37.23 -18.08
C GLU A 29 -13.30 36.12 -18.44
N THR A 30 -13.28 35.03 -17.68
CA THR A 30 -14.45 34.14 -17.58
C THR A 30 -14.76 33.93 -16.12
N HIS A 31 -15.82 34.60 -15.67
CA HIS A 31 -16.42 34.45 -14.36
C HIS A 31 -16.73 32.97 -14.09
N THR A 32 -15.96 32.35 -13.21
CA THR A 32 -16.34 31.08 -12.58
C THR A 32 -16.26 31.26 -11.07
N GLU A 33 -17.39 31.03 -10.39
CA GLU A 33 -17.54 31.09 -8.93
C GLU A 33 -16.70 30.00 -8.25
N GLY A 34 -15.42 30.29 -8.03
CA GLY A 34 -14.51 29.49 -7.21
C GLY A 34 -14.23 30.20 -5.89
N LYS A 35 -14.42 29.50 -4.75
CA LYS A 35 -14.01 30.00 -3.43
C LYS A 35 -12.53 30.39 -3.46
N GLN A 36 -12.26 31.65 -3.14
CA GLN A 36 -10.92 32.21 -3.03
C GLN A 36 -10.21 31.58 -1.82
N LEU A 37 -9.33 30.61 -2.07
CA LEU A 37 -8.41 30.10 -1.06
C LEU A 37 -7.27 31.12 -0.95
N THR A 38 -7.11 31.69 0.24
CA THR A 38 -5.99 32.56 0.60
C THR A 38 -4.68 31.85 0.25
N GLN A 39 -3.91 32.48 -0.62
CA GLN A 39 -2.63 32.01 -1.15
C GLN A 39 -1.50 32.07 -0.10
N ASP A 40 -1.81 32.48 1.13
CA ASP A 40 -0.87 32.78 2.21
C ASP A 40 -0.71 31.61 3.20
N THR A 41 -0.51 30.38 2.73
CA THR A 41 -0.03 29.33 3.64
C THR A 41 1.50 29.36 3.62
N PRO A 42 2.18 29.87 4.66
CA PRO A 42 3.64 29.95 4.66
C PRO A 42 4.27 28.56 4.50
N SER A 43 5.35 28.49 3.71
CA SER A 43 6.07 27.26 3.36
C SER A 43 6.50 26.40 4.56
N SER A 44 6.73 27.03 5.72
CA SER A 44 7.03 26.36 6.99
C SER A 44 5.90 25.45 7.49
N ASN A 45 4.64 25.84 7.25
CA ASN A 45 3.48 25.01 7.60
C ASN A 45 3.41 23.76 6.73
N LEU A 46 3.80 23.84 5.45
CA LEU A 46 3.81 22.67 4.57
C LEU A 46 4.82 21.62 5.02
N LEU A 47 6.02 22.05 5.41
CA LEU A 47 7.05 21.15 5.93
C LEU A 47 6.57 20.42 7.18
N TRP A 48 6.04 21.16 8.16
CA TRP A 48 5.54 20.60 9.40
C TRP A 48 4.36 19.64 9.18
N ILE A 49 3.37 20.03 8.35
CA ILE A 49 2.22 19.19 8.02
C ILE A 49 2.66 17.92 7.27
N SER A 50 3.62 18.04 6.35
CA SER A 50 4.14 16.90 5.59
C SER A 50 4.97 15.96 6.47
N PHE A 51 5.73 16.52 7.41
CA PHE A 51 6.48 15.76 8.42
C PHE A 51 5.54 14.98 9.32
N LEU A 52 4.57 15.65 9.98
CA LEU A 52 3.62 14.98 10.87
C LEU A 52 2.80 13.89 10.16
N ARG A 53 2.37 14.17 8.92
CA ARG A 53 1.64 13.20 8.09
C ARG A 53 2.50 11.97 7.79
N THR A 54 3.75 12.17 7.46
CA THR A 54 4.69 11.10 7.13
C THR A 54 5.08 10.30 8.37
N ALA A 55 5.35 10.96 9.49
CA ALA A 55 5.63 10.34 10.78
C ALA A 55 4.44 9.48 11.24
N ARG A 56 3.21 9.97 11.09
CA ARG A 56 2.00 9.18 11.38
C ARG A 56 1.94 7.89 10.57
N TYR A 57 2.17 7.95 9.26
CA TYR A 57 2.14 6.73 8.44
C TYR A 57 3.30 5.79 8.73
N TYR A 58 4.47 6.32 9.08
CA TYR A 58 5.60 5.51 9.53
C TYR A 58 5.24 4.70 10.79
N LEU A 59 4.70 5.36 11.82
CA LEU A 59 4.28 4.68 13.05
C LEU A 59 3.19 3.64 12.80
N LEU A 60 2.22 3.95 11.92
CA LEU A 60 1.18 2.97 11.54
C LEU A 60 1.77 1.76 10.81
N MET A 61 2.76 1.95 9.93
CA MET A 61 3.46 0.83 9.30
C MET A 61 4.19 -0.01 10.34
N ASP A 62 4.85 0.59 11.32
CA ASP A 62 5.57 -0.16 12.34
C ASP A 62 4.62 -1.02 13.20
N ILE A 63 3.48 -0.46 13.61
CA ILE A 63 2.43 -1.22 14.31
C ILE A 63 1.93 -2.38 13.45
N LEU A 64 1.56 -2.11 12.20
CA LEU A 64 1.07 -3.16 11.31
C LEU A 64 2.15 -4.22 11.04
N LYS A 65 3.44 -3.85 11.07
CA LYS A 65 4.56 -4.76 10.82
C LYS A 65 4.61 -5.78 11.95
N VAL A 66 4.57 -5.30 13.20
CA VAL A 66 4.50 -6.14 14.39
C VAL A 66 3.27 -7.06 14.31
N LEU A 67 2.10 -6.55 13.90
CA LEU A 67 0.91 -7.40 13.73
C LEU A 67 1.12 -8.49 12.67
N THR A 68 1.72 -8.18 11.52
CA THR A 68 2.04 -9.19 10.50
C THR A 68 3.13 -10.17 10.95
N MET A 69 3.94 -9.82 11.96
CA MET A 69 4.91 -10.73 12.57
C MET A 69 4.26 -11.75 13.53
N LEU A 70 3.00 -11.59 13.91
CA LEU A 70 2.32 -12.57 14.76
C LEU A 70 1.68 -13.73 13.99
N ASP A 71 1.60 -13.63 12.66
CA ASP A 71 0.91 -14.61 11.83
C ASP A 71 1.83 -15.11 10.70
N PRO A 72 2.29 -16.37 10.75
CA PRO A 72 3.15 -16.98 9.73
C PRO A 72 2.57 -16.93 8.31
N TYR A 73 1.25 -16.74 8.16
CA TYR A 73 0.61 -16.47 6.88
C TYR A 73 1.29 -15.33 6.12
N PHE A 74 1.60 -14.23 6.82
CA PHE A 74 2.27 -13.09 6.20
C PHE A 74 3.73 -13.37 5.88
N TRP A 75 4.32 -14.46 6.36
CA TRP A 75 5.72 -14.83 6.13
C TRP A 75 5.93 -15.78 4.96
N GLY A 76 4.86 -16.21 4.27
CA GLY A 76 4.98 -17.28 3.28
C GLY A 76 4.39 -18.60 3.72
N LEU A 77 4.16 -18.78 5.02
CA LEU A 77 3.78 -20.06 5.60
C LEU A 77 2.25 -20.17 5.67
N ILE A 78 1.60 -20.22 4.51
CA ILE A 78 0.13 -20.19 4.36
C ILE A 78 -0.56 -21.29 5.20
N ASN A 79 0.10 -22.45 5.33
CA ASN A 79 -0.43 -23.63 6.03
C ASN A 79 -0.04 -23.69 7.53
N ALA A 80 0.75 -22.75 8.03
CA ALA A 80 1.15 -22.74 9.43
C ALA A 80 0.07 -22.13 10.33
N ALA A 81 -0.07 -22.67 11.54
CA ALA A 81 -0.93 -22.10 12.56
C ALA A 81 -0.41 -20.72 13.00
N PRO A 82 -1.31 -19.75 13.29
CA PRO A 82 -0.90 -18.44 13.81
C PRO A 82 -0.30 -18.56 15.22
N LEU A 83 0.51 -17.57 15.63
CA LEU A 83 1.08 -17.51 16.97
C LEU A 83 0.09 -16.91 17.97
N TYR A 84 0.32 -17.15 19.26
CA TYR A 84 -0.43 -16.49 20.33
C TYR A 84 -0.35 -14.96 20.22
N PRO A 85 -1.46 -14.21 20.34
CA PRO A 85 -2.83 -14.64 20.70
C PRO A 85 -3.77 -14.94 19.51
N LEU A 86 -3.27 -14.94 18.27
CA LEU A 86 -4.10 -15.14 17.07
C LEU A 86 -4.54 -16.60 16.88
N ASP A 87 -3.86 -17.56 17.51
CA ASP A 87 -4.27 -18.96 17.63
C ASP A 87 -5.65 -19.11 18.31
N GLN A 88 -5.94 -18.32 19.33
CA GLN A 88 -7.25 -18.31 19.99
C GLN A 88 -8.36 -17.89 19.02
N ILE A 89 -8.10 -16.89 18.17
CA ILE A 89 -9.03 -16.43 17.14
C ILE A 89 -9.23 -17.52 16.08
N TYR A 90 -8.17 -18.21 15.68
CA TYR A 90 -8.24 -19.33 14.74
C TYR A 90 -9.17 -20.44 15.23
N HIS A 91 -9.00 -20.86 16.49
CA HIS A 91 -9.84 -21.90 17.11
C HIS A 91 -11.28 -21.45 17.33
N PHE A 92 -11.51 -20.18 17.63
CA PHE A 92 -12.86 -19.62 17.74
C PHE A 92 -13.57 -19.56 16.38
N SER A 93 -12.90 -19.01 15.36
CA SER A 93 -13.45 -18.92 14.01
C SER A 93 -12.36 -18.68 12.95
N PRO A 94 -12.09 -19.66 12.06
CA PRO A 94 -11.20 -19.46 10.91
C PRO A 94 -11.66 -18.33 9.99
N ALA A 95 -12.97 -18.06 9.91
CA ALA A 95 -13.51 -16.96 9.13
C ALA A 95 -13.13 -15.59 9.70
N LEU A 96 -13.10 -15.46 11.04
CA LEU A 96 -12.67 -14.26 11.74
C LEU A 96 -11.17 -14.02 11.55
N LEU A 97 -10.35 -15.08 11.62
CA LEU A 97 -8.92 -14.96 11.31
C LEU A 97 -8.70 -14.51 9.86
N ARG A 98 -9.45 -15.07 8.89
CA ARG A 98 -9.39 -14.60 7.50
C ARG A 98 -9.78 -13.13 7.37
N LEU A 99 -10.80 -12.69 8.10
CA LEU A 99 -11.22 -11.29 8.10
C LEU A 99 -10.11 -10.39 8.67
N PHE A 100 -9.49 -10.80 9.78
CA PHE A 100 -8.34 -10.12 10.35
C PHE A 100 -7.20 -9.99 9.33
N ARG A 101 -6.80 -11.10 8.69
CA ARG A 101 -5.76 -11.11 7.66
C ARG A 101 -6.09 -10.16 6.51
N ALA A 102 -7.33 -10.20 6.01
CA ALA A 102 -7.78 -9.31 4.94
C ALA A 102 -7.74 -7.82 5.36
N VAL A 103 -8.23 -7.49 6.57
CA VAL A 103 -8.22 -6.12 7.10
C VAL A 103 -6.79 -5.61 7.26
N VAL A 104 -5.91 -6.39 7.89
CA VAL A 104 -4.49 -6.04 8.08
C VAL A 104 -3.82 -5.82 6.72
N SER A 105 -4.08 -6.68 5.73
CA SER A 105 -3.54 -6.55 4.37
C SER A 105 -3.96 -5.26 3.68
N VAL A 106 -5.27 -4.94 3.73
CA VAL A 106 -5.82 -3.72 3.15
C VAL A 106 -5.26 -2.47 3.85
N LEU A 107 -5.14 -2.51 5.19
CA LEU A 107 -4.53 -1.44 5.97
C LEU A 107 -3.05 -1.27 5.65
N TRP A 108 -2.30 -2.37 5.47
CA TRP A 108 -0.90 -2.36 5.07
C TRP A 108 -0.71 -1.65 3.73
N ILE A 109 -1.40 -2.13 2.69
CA ILE A 109 -1.34 -1.55 1.34
C ILE A 109 -1.69 -0.07 1.38
N ARG A 110 -2.79 0.27 2.05
CA ARG A 110 -3.24 1.66 2.19
C ARG A 110 -2.17 2.53 2.87
N THR A 111 -1.59 2.05 3.96
CA THR A 111 -0.61 2.81 4.75
C THR A 111 0.69 3.00 3.98
N VAL A 112 1.21 1.94 3.34
CA VAL A 112 2.43 2.00 2.52
C VAL A 112 2.25 2.99 1.35
N MET A 113 1.13 2.90 0.62
CA MET A 113 0.87 3.83 -0.47
C MET A 113 0.72 5.28 0.01
N ALA A 114 0.06 5.49 1.16
CA ALA A 114 -0.12 6.81 1.73
C ALA A 114 1.21 7.40 2.26
N TYR A 115 2.09 6.55 2.82
CA TYR A 115 3.44 6.91 3.24
C TYR A 115 4.31 7.35 2.05
N VAL A 116 4.34 6.55 0.98
CA VAL A 116 5.09 6.92 -0.24
C VAL A 116 4.58 8.24 -0.83
N ALA A 117 3.26 8.43 -0.87
CA ALA A 117 2.67 9.67 -1.34
C ALA A 117 3.00 10.87 -0.42
N SER A 118 3.05 10.68 0.91
CA SER A 118 3.40 11.76 1.84
C SER A 118 4.88 12.11 1.80
N MET A 119 5.75 11.14 1.51
CA MET A 119 7.19 11.35 1.34
C MET A 119 7.50 12.32 0.20
N VAL A 120 6.76 12.25 -0.91
CA VAL A 120 6.90 13.21 -2.02
C VAL A 120 6.68 14.65 -1.53
N ALA A 121 5.59 14.89 -0.79
CA ALA A 121 5.29 16.22 -0.25
C ALA A 121 6.36 16.67 0.76
N LEU A 122 6.85 15.75 1.59
CA LEU A 122 7.93 16.02 2.55
C LEU A 122 9.22 16.43 1.84
N PHE A 123 9.69 15.66 0.86
CA PHE A 123 10.91 15.98 0.11
C PHE A 123 10.81 17.30 -0.63
N VAL A 124 9.67 17.60 -1.25
CA VAL A 124 9.48 18.90 -1.91
C VAL A 124 9.48 20.04 -0.89
N SER A 125 8.77 19.89 0.23
CA SER A 125 8.75 20.92 1.28
C SER A 125 10.12 21.17 1.90
N LEU A 126 10.93 20.13 2.07
CA LEU A 126 12.31 20.22 2.54
C LEU A 126 13.19 20.93 1.50
N ALA A 127 13.09 20.55 0.22
CA ALA A 127 13.84 21.18 -0.86
C ALA A 127 13.54 22.68 -0.97
N ILE A 128 12.28 23.08 -0.82
CA ILE A 128 11.87 24.50 -0.81
C ILE A 128 12.44 25.23 0.41
N THR A 129 12.45 24.59 1.57
CA THR A 129 12.98 25.20 2.81
C THR A 129 14.49 25.40 2.73
N VAL A 130 15.23 24.45 2.14
CA VAL A 130 16.69 24.53 1.96
C VAL A 130 17.06 25.48 0.80
N CYS A 131 16.28 25.49 -0.27
CA CYS A 131 16.53 26.28 -1.47
C CYS A 131 15.25 27.04 -1.90
N PRO A 132 14.93 28.19 -1.27
CA PRO A 132 13.71 28.94 -1.53
C PRO A 132 13.54 29.38 -2.99
N ASP A 133 14.64 29.57 -3.71
CA ASP A 133 14.62 29.96 -5.11
C ASP A 133 13.93 28.94 -6.01
N LEU A 134 13.83 27.65 -5.63
CA LEU A 134 13.13 26.62 -6.43
C LEU A 134 11.72 27.02 -6.82
N ILE A 135 11.01 27.78 -5.97
CA ILE A 135 9.64 28.24 -6.25
C ILE A 135 9.61 29.09 -7.53
N LYS A 136 10.66 29.88 -7.79
CA LYS A 136 10.75 30.77 -8.95
C LYS A 136 10.96 30.02 -10.27
N TRP A 137 11.48 28.78 -10.21
CA TRP A 137 11.76 27.96 -11.39
C TRP A 137 10.53 27.23 -11.92
N THR A 138 9.41 27.29 -11.19
CA THR A 138 8.20 26.57 -11.54
C THR A 138 7.03 27.51 -11.71
N ARG A 139 6.29 27.37 -12.82
CA ARG A 139 5.04 28.11 -13.06
C ARG A 139 3.93 27.75 -12.08
N ILE A 140 3.99 26.54 -11.51
CA ILE A 140 3.06 26.05 -10.49
C ILE A 140 3.72 26.18 -9.12
N PRO A 141 3.11 26.86 -8.14
CA PRO A 141 3.67 26.97 -6.79
C PRO A 141 3.85 25.58 -6.17
N LEU A 142 5.10 25.16 -5.97
CA LEU A 142 5.44 23.83 -5.44
C LEU A 142 5.01 23.63 -3.98
N ASP A 143 4.76 24.71 -3.26
CA ASP A 143 4.28 24.74 -1.88
C ASP A 143 2.75 24.73 -1.78
N ALA A 144 2.03 24.71 -2.92
CA ALA A 144 0.59 24.76 -2.92
C ALA A 144 -0.06 23.52 -2.27
N PRO A 145 -0.90 23.67 -1.23
CA PRO A 145 -1.53 22.54 -0.54
C PRO A 145 -2.39 21.65 -1.45
N TRP A 146 -2.99 22.21 -2.50
CA TRP A 146 -3.84 21.50 -3.45
C TRP A 146 -3.06 20.56 -4.39
N LEU A 147 -1.72 20.68 -4.47
CA LEU A 147 -0.85 19.81 -5.26
C LEU A 147 -0.61 18.45 -4.57
N TYR A 148 -0.84 18.38 -3.25
CA TYR A 148 -0.61 17.17 -2.44
C TYR A 148 -1.89 16.67 -1.74
N PRO A 149 -2.98 16.42 -2.49
CA PRO A 149 -4.22 15.93 -1.91
C PRO A 149 -4.00 14.52 -1.33
N PRO A 150 -4.67 14.15 -0.22
CA PRO A 150 -4.59 12.81 0.34
C PRO A 150 -4.89 11.74 -0.71
N LEU A 151 -4.03 10.72 -0.83
CA LEU A 151 -4.17 9.66 -1.84
C LEU A 151 -5.47 8.86 -1.71
N PHE A 152 -5.92 8.71 -0.47
CA PHE A 152 -7.16 8.07 -0.10
C PHE A 152 -8.08 9.05 0.60
N GLU A 153 -9.38 8.79 0.51
CA GLU A 153 -10.38 9.49 1.31
C GLU A 153 -10.20 9.20 2.81
N SER A 154 -10.75 10.05 3.68
CA SER A 154 -10.70 9.81 5.13
C SER A 154 -11.21 8.41 5.48
N PHE A 155 -10.50 7.71 6.37
CA PHE A 155 -10.83 6.34 6.77
C PHE A 155 -12.22 6.26 7.41
N PHE A 156 -12.67 7.31 8.09
CA PHE A 156 -13.98 7.34 8.75
C PHE A 156 -15.10 7.87 7.86
N ASN A 157 -14.80 8.30 6.63
CA ASN A 157 -15.82 8.80 5.71
C ASN A 157 -16.45 7.65 4.89
N PHE A 158 -17.53 7.08 5.41
CA PHE A 158 -18.28 5.99 4.76
C PHE A 158 -19.37 6.49 3.81
N LYS A 159 -19.58 7.81 3.70
CA LYS A 159 -20.60 8.39 2.81
C LYS A 159 -20.54 7.85 1.37
N PRO A 160 -19.36 7.71 0.73
CA PRO A 160 -19.31 7.14 -0.62
C PRO A 160 -19.82 5.69 -0.70
N VAL A 161 -19.59 4.89 0.34
CA VAL A 161 -20.05 3.50 0.37
C VAL A 161 -21.54 3.44 0.64
N PHE A 162 -22.06 4.27 1.55
CA PHE A 162 -23.50 4.36 1.78
C PHE A 162 -24.26 4.78 0.51
N ASP A 163 -23.76 5.79 -0.20
CA ASP A 163 -24.41 6.39 -1.35
C ASP A 163 -24.15 5.67 -2.68
N TYR A 164 -23.11 4.85 -2.81
CA TYR A 164 -22.75 4.25 -4.10
C TYR A 164 -22.26 2.81 -4.00
N GLY A 165 -22.25 2.22 -2.81
CA GLY A 165 -21.80 0.84 -2.57
C GLY A 165 -20.36 0.61 -3.03
N LEU A 166 -20.15 -0.50 -3.76
CA LEU A 166 -18.86 -0.95 -4.24
C LEU A 166 -18.26 0.04 -5.26
N GLU A 167 -19.10 0.68 -6.07
CA GLU A 167 -18.66 1.73 -6.99
C GLU A 167 -18.14 2.96 -6.24
N GLY A 168 -18.78 3.31 -5.11
CA GLY A 168 -18.31 4.37 -4.24
C GLY A 168 -17.01 4.01 -3.53
N TRP A 169 -16.88 2.75 -3.12
CA TRP A 169 -15.65 2.24 -2.50
C TRP A 169 -14.46 2.41 -3.45
N TRP A 170 -14.54 1.87 -4.67
CA TRP A 170 -13.45 1.96 -5.66
C TRP A 170 -13.30 3.36 -6.25
N GLY A 171 -14.43 3.99 -6.61
CA GLY A 171 -14.45 5.25 -7.33
C GLY A 171 -14.32 6.48 -6.45
N ARG A 172 -14.28 6.39 -5.12
CA ARG A 172 -14.16 7.58 -4.27
C ARG A 172 -13.31 7.36 -3.02
N ARG A 173 -13.23 6.13 -2.50
CA ARG A 173 -12.56 5.85 -1.21
C ARG A 173 -11.20 5.17 -1.35
N TRP A 174 -11.07 4.22 -2.28
CA TRP A 174 -9.81 3.55 -2.62
C TRP A 174 -8.88 4.49 -3.40
N HIS A 175 -7.59 4.16 -3.53
CA HIS A 175 -6.58 5.09 -4.07
C HIS A 175 -7.02 5.71 -5.40
N GLN A 176 -6.84 7.03 -5.56
CA GLN A 176 -7.28 7.74 -6.76
C GLN A 176 -6.13 8.06 -7.73
N ALA A 177 -4.90 7.60 -7.46
CA ALA A 177 -3.73 7.91 -8.28
C ALA A 177 -3.87 7.43 -9.74
N TYR A 178 -4.23 6.17 -9.95
CA TYR A 178 -4.25 5.57 -11.30
C TYR A 178 -5.61 5.62 -11.99
N ARG A 179 -6.62 6.20 -11.34
CA ARG A 179 -7.99 6.13 -11.83
C ARG A 179 -8.14 6.80 -13.20
N TYR A 180 -7.53 7.96 -13.39
CA TYR A 180 -7.63 8.70 -14.65
C TYR A 180 -7.10 7.85 -15.81
N ALA A 181 -5.89 7.31 -15.69
CA ALA A 181 -5.26 6.50 -16.72
C ALA A 181 -6.14 5.31 -17.13
N PHE A 182 -6.68 4.57 -16.17
CA PHE A 182 -7.55 3.43 -16.46
C PHE A 182 -8.91 3.85 -17.01
N SER A 183 -9.53 4.91 -16.47
CA SER A 183 -10.86 5.35 -16.89
C SER A 183 -10.86 5.95 -18.29
N GLU A 184 -9.84 6.74 -18.64
CA GLU A 184 -9.71 7.30 -19.97
C GLU A 184 -9.36 6.27 -21.02
N THR A 185 -8.47 5.32 -20.68
CA THR A 185 -8.18 4.19 -21.58
C THR A 185 -9.47 3.42 -21.86
N ALA A 186 -10.24 3.09 -20.82
CA ALA A 186 -11.53 2.43 -20.98
C ALA A 186 -12.54 3.27 -21.79
N ARG A 187 -12.54 4.60 -21.66
CA ARG A 187 -13.36 5.50 -22.47
C ARG A 187 -12.95 5.49 -23.93
N HIS A 188 -11.66 5.38 -24.22
CA HIS A 188 -11.14 5.32 -25.58
C HIS A 188 -11.43 3.96 -26.26
N PHE A 189 -11.37 2.86 -25.52
CA PHE A 189 -11.73 1.54 -26.07
C PHE A 189 -13.24 1.35 -26.25
N VAL A 190 -14.05 1.90 -25.34
CA VAL A 190 -15.52 1.90 -25.46
C VAL A 190 -15.96 3.22 -26.07
N THR A 191 -15.70 3.37 -27.37
CA THR A 191 -16.18 4.49 -28.18
C THR A 191 -17.68 4.38 -28.44
N GLY A 192 -18.36 5.53 -28.47
CA GLY A 192 -19.79 5.60 -28.75
C GLY A 192 -20.69 5.45 -27.50
N ASN A 193 -21.76 6.23 -27.48
CA ASN A 193 -22.93 5.90 -26.66
C ASN A 193 -23.53 4.64 -27.27
N LEU A 194 -23.16 3.46 -26.76
CA LEU A 194 -23.99 2.29 -27.02
C LEU A 194 -25.41 2.65 -26.56
N ASN A 195 -26.43 2.22 -27.30
CA ASN A 195 -27.82 2.51 -26.96
C ASN A 195 -28.18 2.11 -25.51
N ASN A 196 -27.42 1.17 -24.94
CA ASN A 196 -27.52 0.77 -23.54
C ASN A 196 -26.42 1.42 -22.67
N LYS A 197 -26.79 2.50 -21.96
CA LYS A 197 -25.92 3.20 -20.99
C LYS A 197 -25.36 2.29 -19.89
N ASN A 198 -26.12 1.29 -19.46
CA ASN A 198 -25.68 0.34 -18.43
C ASN A 198 -24.59 -0.59 -18.95
N LEU A 199 -24.71 -1.04 -20.20
CA LEU A 199 -23.70 -1.84 -20.87
C LEU A 199 -22.41 -1.04 -21.08
N THR A 200 -22.50 0.20 -21.59
CA THR A 200 -21.35 1.09 -21.73
C THR A 200 -20.63 1.28 -20.39
N ARG A 201 -21.38 1.52 -19.31
CA ARG A 201 -20.82 1.66 -17.97
C ARG A 201 -20.11 0.37 -17.54
N PHE A 202 -20.75 -0.78 -17.70
CA PHE A 202 -20.17 -2.08 -17.31
C PHE A 202 -18.88 -2.38 -18.08
N LEU A 203 -18.87 -2.20 -19.40
CA LEU A 203 -17.67 -2.41 -20.24
C LEU A 203 -16.53 -1.49 -19.83
N ARG A 204 -16.81 -0.21 -19.56
CA ARG A 204 -15.78 0.73 -19.09
C ARG A 204 -15.18 0.31 -17.75
N HIS A 205 -16.01 -0.14 -16.80
CA HIS A 205 -15.48 -0.68 -15.54
C HIS A 205 -14.66 -1.94 -15.81
N SER A 206 -15.14 -2.84 -16.68
CA SER A 206 -14.44 -4.08 -17.02
C SER A 206 -13.03 -3.84 -17.57
N ILE A 207 -12.87 -2.91 -18.52
CA ILE A 207 -11.56 -2.57 -19.06
C ILE A 207 -10.68 -1.89 -18.00
N ALA A 208 -11.22 -0.94 -17.23
CA ALA A 208 -10.46 -0.25 -16.20
C ALA A 208 -9.93 -1.21 -15.12
N PHE A 209 -10.77 -2.15 -14.68
CA PHE A 209 -10.39 -3.17 -13.69
C PHE A 209 -9.48 -4.23 -14.28
N MET A 210 -9.65 -4.62 -15.54
CA MET A 210 -8.71 -5.51 -16.24
C MET A 210 -7.31 -4.90 -16.29
N LEU A 211 -7.19 -3.63 -16.69
CA LEU A 211 -5.91 -2.92 -16.71
C LEU A 211 -5.29 -2.83 -15.31
N SER A 212 -6.10 -2.51 -14.30
CA SER A 212 -5.64 -2.51 -12.90
C SER A 212 -5.15 -3.90 -12.49
N GLY A 213 -5.89 -4.96 -12.82
CA GLY A 213 -5.53 -6.34 -12.52
C GLY A 213 -4.24 -6.78 -13.19
N LEU A 214 -4.04 -6.41 -14.46
CA LEU A 214 -2.80 -6.68 -15.19
C LEU A 214 -1.59 -6.00 -14.56
N VAL A 215 -1.72 -4.73 -14.16
CA VAL A 215 -0.63 -4.02 -13.45
C VAL A 215 -0.25 -4.74 -12.16
N HIS A 216 -1.23 -5.19 -11.37
CA HIS A 216 -0.96 -5.89 -10.12
C HIS A 216 -0.43 -7.31 -10.35
N PHE A 217 -0.94 -8.02 -11.35
CA PHE A 217 -0.41 -9.32 -11.77
C PHE A 217 1.06 -9.18 -12.18
N CYS A 218 1.39 -8.25 -13.08
CA CYS A 218 2.77 -7.99 -13.48
C CYS A 218 3.64 -7.65 -12.26
N ALA A 219 3.20 -6.76 -11.37
CA ALA A 219 3.95 -6.40 -10.18
C ALA A 219 4.22 -7.61 -9.26
N VAL A 220 3.25 -8.53 -9.11
CA VAL A 220 3.43 -9.74 -8.31
C VAL A 220 4.42 -10.70 -8.96
N HIS A 221 4.30 -10.91 -10.27
CA HIS A 221 5.15 -11.86 -11.00
C HIS A 221 6.57 -11.35 -11.24
N THR A 222 6.79 -10.04 -11.31
CA THR A 222 8.14 -9.49 -11.44
C THR A 222 8.90 -9.37 -10.12
N HIS A 223 8.21 -9.18 -8.99
CA HIS A 223 8.87 -8.90 -7.71
C HIS A 223 8.82 -10.06 -6.71
N PHE A 224 7.77 -10.89 -6.74
CA PHE A 224 7.45 -11.76 -5.62
C PHE A 224 7.35 -13.24 -5.98
N VAL A 225 7.06 -13.60 -7.22
CA VAL A 225 6.83 -15.00 -7.63
C VAL A 225 8.09 -15.61 -8.23
N ALA A 226 8.39 -16.87 -7.91
CA ALA A 226 9.44 -17.62 -8.62
C ALA A 226 8.88 -18.00 -10.00
N THR A 227 9.70 -17.94 -11.05
CA THR A 227 9.32 -18.13 -12.48
C THR A 227 8.46 -19.36 -12.78
N ASP A 228 8.42 -20.29 -11.85
CA ASP A 228 7.86 -21.63 -11.87
C ASP A 228 6.43 -21.73 -11.30
N SER A 229 5.82 -20.66 -10.79
CA SER A 229 4.43 -20.71 -10.27
C SER A 229 3.55 -19.50 -10.65
N VAL A 230 3.03 -19.46 -11.88
CA VAL A 230 2.08 -18.41 -12.29
C VAL A 230 0.73 -18.59 -11.58
N ARG A 231 0.28 -17.57 -10.86
CA ARG A 231 -1.03 -17.50 -10.20
C ARG A 231 -1.78 -16.28 -10.73
N LEU A 232 -3.10 -16.38 -10.85
CA LEU A 232 -3.95 -15.32 -11.42
C LEU A 232 -4.81 -14.63 -10.35
N GLY A 233 -4.51 -14.83 -9.07
CA GLY A 233 -5.33 -14.35 -7.96
C GLY A 233 -5.53 -12.84 -7.96
N ALA A 234 -4.46 -12.08 -8.23
CA ALA A 234 -4.55 -10.63 -8.39
C ALA A 234 -5.42 -10.22 -9.58
N LEU A 235 -5.21 -10.83 -10.75
CA LEU A 235 -6.01 -10.54 -11.94
C LEU A 235 -7.49 -10.87 -11.72
N LEU A 236 -7.79 -12.04 -11.16
CA LEU A 236 -9.14 -12.50 -10.85
C LEU A 236 -9.85 -11.56 -9.88
N PHE A 237 -9.17 -11.14 -8.80
CA PHE A 237 -9.72 -10.21 -7.83
C PHE A 237 -10.22 -8.93 -8.50
N PHE A 238 -9.41 -8.31 -9.37
CA PHE A 238 -9.82 -7.08 -10.06
C PHE A 238 -10.90 -7.35 -11.13
N MET A 239 -10.80 -8.44 -11.90
CA MET A 239 -11.78 -8.81 -12.93
C MET A 239 -13.18 -9.11 -12.36
N LEU A 240 -13.29 -9.54 -11.11
CA LEU A 240 -14.56 -9.77 -10.44
C LEU A 240 -15.27 -8.48 -9.99
N GLN A 241 -14.56 -7.36 -9.82
CA GLN A 241 -15.15 -6.13 -9.28
C GLN A 241 -16.32 -5.55 -10.12
N PRO A 242 -16.23 -5.46 -11.46
CA PRO A 242 -17.34 -5.00 -12.31
C PRO A 242 -18.59 -5.88 -12.17
N LEU A 243 -18.43 -7.20 -12.01
CA LEU A 243 -19.53 -8.13 -11.79
C LEU A 243 -20.20 -7.88 -10.43
N GLY A 244 -19.40 -7.68 -9.38
CA GLY A 244 -19.91 -7.29 -8.06
C GLY A 244 -20.70 -5.99 -8.09
N MET A 245 -20.20 -4.98 -8.82
CA MET A 245 -20.88 -3.69 -8.98
C MET A 245 -22.22 -3.86 -9.71
N LEU A 246 -22.25 -4.66 -10.78
CA LEU A 246 -23.46 -4.95 -11.54
C LEU A 246 -24.50 -5.68 -10.68
N PHE A 247 -24.07 -6.74 -9.99
CA PHE A 247 -24.91 -7.55 -9.11
C PHE A 247 -25.50 -6.72 -7.97
N GLN A 248 -24.65 -5.98 -7.25
CA GLN A 248 -25.07 -5.10 -6.16
C GLN A 248 -26.07 -4.04 -6.66
N ARG A 249 -25.81 -3.43 -7.82
CA ARG A 249 -26.70 -2.42 -8.40
C ARG A 249 -28.08 -3.02 -8.71
N LYS A 250 -28.12 -4.18 -9.36
CA LYS A 250 -29.38 -4.83 -9.74
C LYS A 250 -30.19 -5.32 -8.55
N LEU A 251 -29.57 -5.98 -7.58
CA LEU A 251 -30.27 -6.38 -6.37
C LEU A 251 -30.82 -5.18 -5.60
N ARG A 252 -30.03 -4.12 -5.49
CA ARG A 252 -30.44 -2.92 -4.76
C ARG A 252 -31.62 -2.21 -5.42
N GLU A 253 -31.61 -2.08 -6.75
CA GLU A 253 -32.71 -1.49 -7.54
C GLU A 253 -34.03 -2.25 -7.36
N VAL A 254 -33.97 -3.58 -7.18
CA VAL A 254 -35.15 -4.44 -7.01
C VAL A 254 -35.66 -4.48 -5.57
N LEU A 255 -34.75 -4.52 -4.59
CA LEU A 255 -35.09 -4.81 -3.20
C LEU A 255 -35.42 -3.56 -2.36
N PHE A 256 -34.89 -2.39 -2.72
CA PHE A 256 -34.97 -1.21 -1.86
C PHE A 256 -35.29 0.06 -2.63
N SER A 257 -36.06 0.96 -2.01
CA SER A 257 -36.27 2.30 -2.52
C SER A 257 -34.97 3.12 -2.44
N GLU A 258 -34.70 3.89 -3.50
CA GLU A 258 -33.51 4.72 -3.61
C GLU A 258 -33.42 5.72 -2.44
N GLY A 259 -32.24 5.82 -1.83
CA GLY A 259 -31.99 6.74 -0.72
C GLY A 259 -32.50 6.29 0.66
N SER A 260 -33.25 5.20 0.75
CA SER A 260 -33.71 4.66 2.04
C SER A 260 -32.57 4.18 2.94
N ILE A 261 -32.84 4.05 4.25
CA ILE A 261 -31.86 3.51 5.20
C ILE A 261 -31.45 2.08 4.87
N TRP A 262 -32.40 1.26 4.41
CA TRP A 262 -32.16 -0.13 4.00
C TRP A 262 -31.31 -0.21 2.74
N TRP A 263 -31.51 0.71 1.79
CA TRP A 263 -30.66 0.84 0.61
C TRP A 263 -29.20 1.17 1.00
N ARG A 264 -29.00 2.08 1.96
CA ARG A 264 -27.66 2.46 2.45
C ARG A 264 -27.00 1.33 3.25
N ALA A 265 -27.77 0.67 4.11
CA ALA A 265 -27.33 -0.48 4.88
C ALA A 265 -26.93 -1.64 3.95
N PHE A 266 -27.75 -1.94 2.95
CA PHE A 266 -27.44 -2.94 1.93
C PHE A 266 -26.16 -2.60 1.19
N ASN A 267 -26.00 -1.35 0.73
CA ASN A 267 -24.76 -0.90 0.09
C ASN A 267 -23.54 -1.13 0.98
N LEU A 268 -23.60 -0.78 2.26
CA LEU A 268 -22.49 -1.01 3.18
C LEU A 268 -22.18 -2.51 3.32
N ILE A 269 -23.19 -3.30 3.72
CA ILE A 269 -23.01 -4.73 4.05
C ILE A 269 -22.56 -5.51 2.81
N SER A 270 -23.25 -5.36 1.68
CA SER A 270 -22.91 -6.09 0.45
C SER A 270 -21.55 -5.69 -0.12
N THR A 271 -21.10 -4.44 0.05
CA THR A 271 -19.76 -4.02 -0.39
C THR A 271 -18.68 -4.76 0.39
N TYR A 272 -18.75 -4.75 1.72
CA TYR A 272 -17.73 -5.39 2.55
C TYR A 272 -17.82 -6.92 2.50
N ALA A 273 -19.02 -7.49 2.39
CA ALA A 273 -19.21 -8.92 2.14
C ALA A 273 -18.58 -9.33 0.79
N TRP A 274 -18.85 -8.59 -0.29
CA TRP A 274 -18.24 -8.86 -1.60
C TRP A 274 -16.72 -8.82 -1.53
N LEU A 275 -16.15 -7.74 -0.97
CA LEU A 275 -14.70 -7.60 -0.82
C LEU A 275 -14.10 -8.75 0.01
N TYR A 276 -14.72 -9.13 1.13
CA TYR A 276 -14.28 -10.25 1.94
C TYR A 276 -14.25 -11.57 1.16
N LEU A 277 -15.26 -11.84 0.34
CA LEU A 277 -15.36 -13.08 -0.44
C LEU A 277 -14.31 -13.17 -1.55
N VAL A 278 -14.01 -12.04 -2.22
CA VAL A 278 -13.15 -12.05 -3.41
C VAL A 278 -11.68 -11.73 -3.13
N ILE A 279 -11.33 -11.23 -1.94
CA ILE A 279 -9.96 -10.77 -1.63
C ILE A 279 -8.96 -11.92 -1.38
N ALA A 280 -9.43 -13.11 -0.99
CA ALA A 280 -8.54 -14.21 -0.61
C ALA A 280 -7.50 -14.58 -1.69
N PRO A 281 -7.88 -14.78 -2.98
CA PRO A 281 -6.92 -15.06 -4.04
C PRO A 281 -5.85 -13.96 -4.20
N PHE A 282 -6.19 -12.69 -3.97
CA PHE A 282 -5.24 -11.59 -4.03
C PHE A 282 -4.27 -11.62 -2.84
N CYS A 283 -4.78 -11.81 -1.62
CA CYS A 283 -3.95 -11.89 -0.41
C CYS A 283 -2.99 -13.09 -0.45
N ASP A 284 -3.47 -14.26 -0.87
CA ASP A 284 -2.69 -15.50 -0.91
C ASP A 284 -1.57 -15.48 -1.96
N GLU A 285 -1.70 -14.63 -2.99
CA GLU A 285 -0.65 -14.42 -3.98
C GLU A 285 0.36 -13.36 -3.54
N TRP A 286 -0.12 -12.29 -2.89
CA TRP A 286 0.68 -11.10 -2.60
C TRP A 286 1.56 -11.23 -1.35
N LEU A 287 1.00 -11.74 -0.25
CA LEU A 287 1.61 -11.66 1.08
C LEU A 287 2.63 -12.76 1.38
N PRO A 288 2.36 -14.04 1.02
CA PRO A 288 3.28 -15.13 1.31
C PRO A 288 4.63 -14.95 0.58
N LEU A 289 4.57 -14.39 -0.62
CA LEU A 289 5.71 -14.31 -1.54
C LEU A 289 6.56 -13.04 -1.36
N GLY A 290 5.95 -11.93 -0.95
CA GLY A 290 6.66 -10.65 -0.74
C GLY A 290 7.38 -10.54 0.59
N HIS A 291 6.75 -10.94 1.70
CA HIS A 291 7.41 -10.86 3.00
C HIS A 291 8.31 -12.07 3.26
N GLY A 292 7.95 -13.26 2.77
CA GLY A 292 8.76 -14.47 3.00
C GLY A 292 10.15 -14.39 2.41
N ARG A 293 10.31 -13.80 1.22
CA ARG A 293 11.63 -13.56 0.61
C ARG A 293 12.42 -12.43 1.27
N MET A 294 11.74 -11.38 1.72
CA MET A 294 12.38 -10.28 2.44
C MET A 294 12.84 -10.73 3.84
N MET A 295 11.99 -11.46 4.56
CA MET A 295 12.30 -12.06 5.85
C MET A 295 13.31 -13.19 5.73
N SER A 296 13.31 -14.01 4.67
CA SER A 296 14.34 -15.06 4.49
C SER A 296 15.73 -14.45 4.29
N ARG A 297 15.81 -13.30 3.60
CA ARG A 297 17.05 -12.54 3.39
C ARG A 297 17.50 -11.80 4.65
N VAL A 298 16.56 -11.26 5.43
CA VAL A 298 16.85 -10.66 6.74
C VAL A 298 17.24 -11.75 7.75
N ARG A 299 16.60 -12.92 7.70
CA ARG A 299 16.88 -14.06 8.57
C ARG A 299 18.23 -14.68 8.22
N SER A 300 18.61 -14.80 6.95
CA SER A 300 19.96 -15.26 6.58
C SER A 300 21.03 -14.30 7.10
N VAL A 301 20.84 -12.99 6.92
CA VAL A 301 21.79 -11.98 7.44
C VAL A 301 21.87 -11.99 8.97
N LEU A 302 20.73 -12.02 9.67
CA LEU A 302 20.70 -12.02 11.14
C LEU A 302 21.20 -13.34 11.74
N PHE A 303 20.91 -14.50 11.13
CA PHE A 303 21.41 -15.78 11.62
C PHE A 303 22.88 -16.02 11.27
N GLU A 304 23.37 -15.53 10.13
CA GLU A 304 24.81 -15.56 9.79
C GLU A 304 25.61 -14.64 10.73
N ASP A 305 25.11 -13.44 11.02
CA ASP A 305 25.74 -12.54 12.01
C ASP A 305 25.74 -13.16 13.41
N TRP A 306 24.63 -13.76 13.83
CA TRP A 306 24.52 -14.40 15.15
C TRP A 306 25.39 -15.66 15.28
N ALA A 307 25.50 -16.47 14.21
CA ALA A 307 26.43 -17.61 14.17
C ALA A 307 27.89 -17.15 14.20
N SER A 308 28.25 -16.08 13.47
CA SER A 308 29.61 -15.54 13.48
C SER A 308 29.97 -14.90 14.83
N LEU A 309 29.00 -14.31 15.53
CA LEU A 309 29.19 -13.77 16.88
C LEU A 309 29.35 -14.89 17.91
N ARG A 310 28.67 -16.02 17.75
CA ARG A 310 28.81 -17.20 18.62
C ARG A 310 30.15 -17.90 18.41
N GLU A 311 30.61 -18.02 17.16
CA GLU A 311 31.95 -18.55 16.86
C GLU A 311 33.06 -17.65 17.41
N ARG A 312 32.91 -16.32 17.28
CA ARG A 312 33.83 -15.37 17.90
C ARG A 312 33.80 -15.51 19.42
N ALA A 313 32.64 -15.53 20.08
CA ALA A 313 32.54 -15.69 21.52
C ALA A 313 33.20 -16.99 22.04
N GLY A 314 33.03 -18.12 21.33
CA GLY A 314 33.70 -19.38 21.65
C GLY A 314 35.20 -19.44 21.29
N SER A 315 35.72 -18.43 20.58
CA SER A 315 37.16 -18.22 20.36
C SER A 315 37.79 -17.50 21.56
N TRP A 316 37.13 -16.47 22.09
CA TRP A 316 37.58 -15.73 23.27
C TRP A 316 37.65 -16.62 24.52
N GLU A 317 36.64 -17.47 24.75
CA GLU A 317 36.66 -18.42 25.88
C GLU A 317 37.78 -19.48 25.78
N ARG A 318 38.27 -19.78 24.56
CA ARG A 318 39.39 -20.72 24.36
C ARG A 318 40.74 -20.06 24.55
N GLU A 319 40.90 -18.79 24.22
CA GLU A 319 42.15 -18.07 24.47
C GLU A 319 42.34 -17.76 25.98
N ASP A 320 41.24 -17.49 26.70
CA ASP A 320 41.29 -17.21 28.14
C ASP A 320 41.49 -18.46 29.01
N MET A 321 41.10 -19.66 28.56
CA MET A 321 41.32 -20.91 29.31
C MET A 321 42.74 -21.50 29.19
N PHE A 322 43.52 -21.10 28.17
CA PHE A 322 44.91 -21.56 28.02
C PHE A 322 45.95 -20.49 28.39
N GLY A 323 45.50 -19.30 28.78
CA GLY A 323 46.33 -18.13 29.06
C GLY A 323 46.66 -17.86 30.52
N SER A 324 46.69 -18.85 31.42
CA SER A 324 47.28 -18.62 32.76
C SER A 324 47.81 -19.89 33.44
N GLY A 325 49.14 -20.06 33.38
CA GLY A 325 49.88 -20.81 34.40
C GLY A 325 50.85 -21.86 33.87
N GLN A 326 52.11 -21.48 33.67
CA GLN A 326 53.22 -21.97 34.51
C GLN A 326 54.57 -21.44 34.03
N GLY A 327 55.30 -20.81 34.96
CA GLY A 327 56.70 -20.48 34.81
C GLY A 327 57.64 -21.61 35.25
N ARG A 328 58.81 -21.64 34.59
CA ARG A 328 60.16 -22.06 35.04
C ARG A 328 60.32 -23.34 35.89
N SER A 329 61.04 -24.32 35.33
CA SER A 329 62.17 -25.00 35.99
C SER A 329 62.91 -25.97 35.05
N GLY A 330 64.24 -25.78 34.91
CA GLY A 330 65.26 -26.83 35.01
C GLY A 330 65.38 -27.98 33.97
N GLY A 331 66.50 -27.97 33.22
CA GLY A 331 67.43 -29.10 33.27
C GLY A 331 67.43 -30.16 32.13
N ARG A 332 68.51 -30.10 31.33
CA ARG A 332 69.32 -31.21 30.78
C ARG A 332 68.68 -32.29 29.86
N MET A 333 69.08 -32.19 28.58
CA MET A 333 69.86 -33.17 27.79
C MET A 333 69.45 -34.66 27.85
N VAL A 334 68.88 -35.19 26.77
CA VAL A 334 69.33 -36.43 26.06
C VAL A 334 68.84 -36.36 24.59
N SER A 335 69.67 -36.92 23.73
CA SER A 335 69.63 -36.95 22.27
C SER A 335 68.68 -38.01 21.67
N ARG A 336 68.46 -37.88 20.35
CA ARG A 336 68.61 -38.91 19.30
C ARG A 336 67.35 -39.46 18.58
N PHE A 337 67.54 -39.56 17.25
CA PHE A 337 66.86 -40.30 16.18
C PHE A 337 65.55 -39.70 15.63
N SER A 338 65.56 -39.07 14.44
CA SER A 338 65.66 -39.62 13.06
C SER A 338 64.32 -40.16 12.53
N ASP A 339 63.84 -39.52 11.47
CA ASP A 339 62.86 -39.93 10.44
C ASP A 339 63.07 -41.37 9.91
N PRO A 340 62.32 -41.84 8.89
CA PRO A 340 60.87 -41.80 8.60
C PRO A 340 60.32 -43.22 8.24
N LEU A 341 59.00 -43.35 8.08
CA LEU A 341 58.31 -43.96 6.92
C LEU A 341 56.79 -43.94 7.10
#